data_AF-A0A7C6G4F6-F1
#
_entry.id   AF-A0A7C6G4F6-F1
#
_cell.length_a   1.000
_cell.length_b   1.000
_cell.length_c   1.000
_cell.angle_alpha   90.00
_cell.angle_beta   90.00
_cell.angle_gamma   90.00
#
_symmetry.space_group_name_H-M   'P 1'
#
loop_
_entity.id
_entity.type
_entity.pdbx_description
1 polymer ?
#
loop_
_entity_poly.entity_id
_entity_poly.type
_entity_poly.pdbx_seq_one_letter_code
_entity_poly.pdbx_strand_id
1 'polypeptide(L)'
;MKRKYWKIRNITGQILIIILLGFALLWIRSNIQHLQPLLTMKWLNLIFAGLAILYFIYCVGSISTMIADHIIHPYNPADPISLAKLAKVEKYKLDTALLNQIAQQGNIVQMIIGWLGKQNYQQVAKHRLGLIFEKKTPFINLKFQSKYHRIFLLYRPLLNVLIVDNILSETIKFIESENIKKTVSQNNLILITDMKNEEEILSAGAGIVNYVSTEQTSYLYPIFLDMSHAHLFYPQDISLFPWYKRLARKFNLISLKSWLKNNIRPN
;
A
#
# COMPACT_ATOMS: atom_id res chain seq x y z
N MET A 1 -11.22 -3.81 28.05
CA MET A 1 -10.34 -2.86 28.78
C MET A 1 -8.83 -3.10 28.58
N LYS A 2 -8.30 -4.35 28.64
CA LYS A 2 -6.85 -4.63 28.55
C LYS A 2 -6.14 -4.14 27.25
N ARG A 3 -6.82 -4.14 26.10
CA ARG A 3 -6.24 -3.70 24.79
C ARG A 3 -6.01 -2.19 24.70
N LYS A 4 -6.86 -1.36 25.33
CA LYS A 4 -6.70 0.11 25.39
C LYS A 4 -5.49 0.50 26.24
N TYR A 5 -5.29 -0.16 27.37
CA TYR A 5 -4.17 0.12 28.29
C TYR A 5 -2.79 -0.15 27.66
N TRP A 6 -2.65 -1.27 26.94
CA TRP A 6 -1.41 -1.59 26.22
C TRP A 6 -1.10 -0.60 25.08
N LYS A 7 -2.13 -0.14 24.34
CA LYS A 7 -1.97 0.91 23.32
C LYS A 7 -1.54 2.24 23.93
N ILE A 8 -2.18 2.67 25.03
CA ILE A 8 -1.83 3.91 25.72
C ILE A 8 -0.39 3.84 26.24
N ARG A 9 0.02 2.74 26.89
CA ARG A 9 1.39 2.56 27.40
C ARG A 9 2.46 2.68 26.31
N ASN A 10 2.24 2.08 25.13
CA ASN A 10 3.19 2.18 24.02
C ASN A 10 3.30 3.61 23.47
N ILE A 11 2.17 4.31 23.39
CA ILE A 11 2.09 5.71 22.97
C ILE A 11 2.84 6.62 23.95
N THR A 12 2.56 6.49 25.25
CA THR A 12 3.22 7.30 26.29
C THR A 12 4.71 7.00 26.31
N GLY A 13 5.12 5.75 26.12
CA GLY A 13 6.52 5.35 26.02
C GLY A 13 7.24 5.99 24.82
N GLN A 14 6.62 5.99 23.63
CA GLN A 14 7.19 6.64 22.43
C GLN A 14 7.31 8.16 22.60
N ILE A 15 6.28 8.82 23.14
CA ILE A 15 6.33 10.26 23.44
C ILE A 15 7.45 10.56 24.45
N LEU A 16 7.56 9.76 25.51
CA LEU A 16 8.56 9.95 26.56
C LEU A 16 9.98 9.73 26.04
N ILE A 17 10.20 8.76 25.13
CA ILE A 17 11.48 8.57 24.43
C ILE A 17 11.82 9.79 23.58
N ILE A 18 10.87 10.31 22.79
CA ILE A 18 11.09 11.50 21.95
C ILE A 18 11.47 12.71 22.81
N ILE A 19 10.75 12.94 23.90
CA ILE A 19 11.02 14.04 24.83
C ILE A 19 12.40 13.89 25.48
N LEU A 20 12.74 12.69 25.98
CA LEU A 20 14.06 12.43 26.58
C LEU A 20 15.20 12.64 25.58
N LEU A 21 15.03 12.17 24.34
CA LEU A 21 16.06 12.25 23.31
C LEU A 21 16.25 13.70 22.83
N GLY A 22 15.15 14.45 22.69
CA GLY A 22 15.19 15.89 22.44
C GLY A 22 15.83 16.68 23.58
N PHE A 23 15.50 16.33 24.84
CA PHE A 23 16.11 16.93 26.02
C PHE A 23 17.61 16.63 26.10
N ALA A 24 18.02 15.38 25.86
CA ALA A 24 19.43 15.00 25.83
C ALA A 24 20.22 15.76 24.76
N LEU A 25 19.66 15.91 23.55
CA LEU A 25 20.27 16.71 22.47
C LEU A 25 20.43 18.19 22.85
N LEU A 26 19.41 18.78 23.47
CA LEU A 26 19.46 20.17 23.94
C LEU A 26 20.45 20.35 25.09
N TRP A 27 20.47 19.41 26.04
CA TRP A 27 21.38 19.42 27.18
C TRP A 27 22.85 19.29 26.73
N ILE A 28 23.14 18.36 25.81
CA ILE A 28 24.47 18.21 25.21
C ILE A 28 24.86 19.50 24.48
N ARG A 29 23.96 20.09 23.69
CA ARG A 29 24.22 21.36 22.99
C ARG A 29 24.52 22.51 23.97
N SER A 30 23.73 22.64 25.03
CA SER A 30 23.91 23.68 26.06
C SER A 30 25.25 23.52 26.78
N ASN A 31 25.65 22.31 27.13
CA ASN A 31 26.93 22.07 27.81
C ASN A 31 28.15 22.27 26.90
N ILE A 32 28.03 21.94 25.60
CA ILE A 32 29.10 22.19 24.63
C ILE A 32 29.23 23.68 24.31
N GLN A 33 28.14 24.47 24.40
CA GLN A 33 28.19 25.91 24.16
C GLN A 33 29.08 26.66 25.15
N HIS A 34 29.23 26.15 26.37
CA HIS A 34 30.15 26.70 27.37
C HIS A 34 31.64 26.43 27.04
N LEU A 35 31.91 25.50 26.12
CA LEU A 35 33.25 25.19 25.62
C LEU A 35 33.43 25.84 24.23
N GLN A 36 33.63 27.16 24.21
CA GLN A 36 33.82 27.97 23.00
C GLN A 36 34.74 27.38 21.90
N PRO A 37 35.87 26.70 22.18
CA PRO A 37 36.72 26.15 21.12
C PRO A 37 36.12 24.95 20.36
N LEU A 38 35.08 24.29 20.87
CA LEU A 38 34.44 23.14 20.21
C LEU A 38 33.38 23.55 19.18
N LEU A 39 32.76 24.73 19.36
CA LEU A 39 31.70 25.25 18.46
C LEU A 39 32.23 25.77 17.11
N THR A 40 33.50 26.16 17.04
CA THR A 40 34.16 26.62 15.81
C THR A 40 34.50 25.46 14.87
N MET A 41 34.45 24.21 15.35
CA MET A 41 34.66 23.02 14.52
C MET A 41 33.44 22.77 13.63
N LYS A 42 33.54 23.14 12.35
CA LYS A 42 32.48 22.94 11.32
C LYS A 42 31.91 21.50 11.31
N TRP A 43 32.75 20.50 11.58
CA TRP A 43 32.35 19.09 11.63
C TRP A 43 31.37 18.77 12.77
N LEU A 44 31.53 19.41 13.93
CA LEU A 44 30.65 19.20 15.08
C LEU A 44 29.24 19.74 14.80
N ASN A 45 29.15 20.93 14.20
CA ASN A 45 27.86 21.50 13.75
C ASN A 45 27.18 20.63 12.69
N LEU A 46 27.95 19.99 11.81
CA LEU A 46 27.44 19.09 10.77
C LEU A 46 26.85 17.81 11.40
N ILE A 47 27.49 17.26 12.43
CA ILE A 47 26.98 16.11 13.20
C ILE A 47 25.67 16.48 13.92
N PHE A 48 25.61 17.65 14.57
CA PHE A 48 24.37 18.11 15.22
C PHE A 48 23.23 18.34 14.23
N ALA A 49 23.53 18.91 13.05
CA ALA A 49 22.54 19.06 11.99
C ALA A 49 22.03 17.69 11.51
N GLY A 50 22.92 16.71 11.31
CA GLY A 50 22.55 15.34 10.96
C GLY A 50 21.66 14.68 12.01
N LEU A 51 22.01 14.81 13.29
CA LEU A 51 21.20 14.29 14.41
C LEU A 51 19.83 14.97 14.50
N ALA A 52 19.75 16.29 14.26
CA ALA A 52 18.49 17.01 14.23
C ALA A 52 17.59 16.56 13.07
N ILE A 53 18.15 16.30 11.88
CA ILE A 53 17.41 15.77 10.73
C ILE A 53 16.90 14.36 11.04
N LEU A 54 17.74 13.47 11.60
CA LEU A 54 17.33 12.12 12.00
C LEU A 54 16.24 12.15 13.06
N TYR A 55 16.35 13.04 14.06
CA TYR A 55 15.33 13.26 15.08
C TYR A 55 14.01 13.75 14.47
N PHE A 56 14.07 14.67 13.51
CA PHE A 56 12.88 15.15 12.81
C PHE A 56 12.19 14.03 12.02
N ILE A 57 12.96 13.23 11.27
CA ILE A 57 12.45 12.06 10.55
C ILE A 57 11.80 11.07 11.53
N TYR A 58 12.43 10.84 12.69
CA TYR A 58 11.90 9.95 13.73
C TYR A 58 10.58 10.48 14.33
N CYS A 59 10.49 11.78 14.60
CA CYS A 59 9.27 12.42 15.11
C CYS A 59 8.12 12.29 14.10
N VAL A 60 8.35 12.65 12.83
CA VAL A 60 7.35 12.54 11.77
C VAL A 60 6.90 11.09 11.59
N GLY A 61 7.85 10.14 11.61
CA GLY A 61 7.55 8.71 11.56
C GLY A 61 6.65 8.26 12.71
N SER A 62 6.99 8.65 13.94
CA SER A 62 6.25 8.28 15.16
C SER A 62 4.83 8.84 15.15
N ILE A 63 4.67 10.14 14.85
CA ILE A 63 3.34 10.77 14.73
C ILE A 63 2.51 10.08 13.65
N SER A 64 3.11 9.78 12.48
CA SER A 64 2.42 9.09 11.39
C SER A 64 1.94 7.70 11.82
N THR A 65 2.75 6.95 12.57
CA THR A 65 2.35 5.64 13.10
C THR A 65 1.25 5.73 14.14
N MET A 66 1.28 6.72 15.04
CA MET A 66 0.24 6.91 16.05
C MET A 66 -1.12 7.24 15.44
N ILE A 67 -1.12 8.10 14.42
CA ILE A 67 -2.32 8.46 13.64
C ILE A 67 -2.86 7.22 12.92
N ALA A 68 -2.00 6.43 12.28
CA ALA A 68 -2.39 5.18 11.63
C ALA A 68 -3.04 4.19 12.62
N ASP A 69 -2.45 4.00 13.80
CA ASP A 69 -2.93 3.05 14.81
C ASP A 69 -4.27 3.43 15.47
N HIS A 70 -4.68 4.71 15.39
CA HIS A 70 -5.94 5.23 15.93
C HIS A 70 -7.03 5.43 14.88
N ILE A 71 -6.67 5.61 13.60
CA ILE A 71 -7.63 5.88 12.52
C ILE A 71 -8.02 4.61 11.75
N ILE A 72 -7.17 3.58 11.74
CA ILE A 72 -7.44 2.35 10.99
C ILE A 72 -8.37 1.45 11.81
N HIS A 73 -9.66 1.77 11.76
CA HIS A 73 -10.71 0.84 12.12
C HIS A 73 -11.08 -0.01 10.90
N PRO A 74 -11.12 -1.35 11.02
CA PRO A 74 -11.55 -2.19 9.92
C PRO A 74 -13.01 -1.88 9.59
N TYR A 75 -13.34 -1.85 8.30
CA TYR A 75 -14.71 -1.71 7.84
C TYR A 75 -15.41 -3.06 7.99
N ASN A 76 -16.58 -3.12 8.63
CA ASN A 76 -17.36 -4.33 8.68
C ASN A 76 -18.07 -4.55 7.33
N PRO A 77 -17.78 -5.64 6.60
CA PRO A 77 -18.37 -5.91 5.29
C PRO A 77 -19.86 -6.28 5.33
N ALA A 78 -20.38 -6.63 6.52
CA ALA A 78 -21.78 -6.99 6.73
C ALA A 78 -22.63 -5.86 7.37
N ASP A 79 -22.04 -4.70 7.65
CA ASP A 79 -22.73 -3.56 8.26
C ASP A 79 -22.91 -2.42 7.23
N PRO A 80 -24.15 -2.12 6.79
CA PRO A 80 -24.43 -1.05 5.83
C PRO A 80 -23.91 0.33 6.28
N ILE A 81 -23.90 0.61 7.59
CA ILE A 81 -23.40 1.91 8.11
C ILE A 81 -21.89 2.01 7.89
N SER A 82 -21.17 0.91 8.11
CA SER A 82 -19.74 0.83 7.84
C SER A 82 -19.43 0.94 6.35
N LEU A 83 -20.21 0.27 5.49
CA LEU A 83 -20.06 0.37 4.03
C LEU A 83 -20.34 1.77 3.49
N ALA A 84 -21.38 2.44 4.00
CA ALA A 84 -21.68 3.82 3.65
C ALA A 84 -20.56 4.80 4.06
N LYS A 85 -19.84 4.53 5.16
CA LYS A 85 -18.62 5.27 5.51
C LYS A 85 -17.52 5.03 4.50
N LEU A 86 -17.29 3.77 4.10
CA LEU A 86 -16.28 3.40 3.12
C LEU A 86 -16.53 4.09 1.76
N ALA A 87 -17.77 4.09 1.28
CA ALA A 87 -18.17 4.73 0.02
C ALA A 87 -17.86 6.24 -0.01
N LYS A 88 -17.90 6.91 1.14
CA LYS A 88 -17.63 8.36 1.26
C LYS A 88 -16.13 8.70 1.28
N VAL A 89 -15.24 7.71 1.38
CA VAL A 89 -13.80 7.96 1.47
C VAL A 89 -13.23 8.34 0.11
N GLU A 90 -12.94 9.63 -0.08
CA GLU A 90 -12.40 10.20 -1.33
C GLU A 90 -11.14 9.50 -1.86
N LYS A 91 -10.29 8.97 -0.97
CA LYS A 91 -9.07 8.22 -1.35
C LYS A 91 -9.36 7.06 -2.32
N TYR A 92 -10.54 6.42 -2.18
CA TYR A 92 -10.95 5.26 -2.94
C TYR A 92 -11.84 5.59 -4.14
N LYS A 93 -12.30 6.84 -4.28
CA LYS A 93 -13.05 7.26 -5.44
C LYS A 93 -12.13 7.51 -6.64
N LEU A 94 -12.62 7.12 -7.81
CA LEU A 94 -12.13 7.52 -9.11
C LEU A 94 -13.09 8.57 -9.68
N ASP A 95 -12.60 9.32 -10.67
CA ASP A 95 -13.44 10.26 -11.39
C ASP A 95 -14.49 9.47 -12.21
N THR A 96 -15.77 9.74 -11.96
CA THR A 96 -16.89 9.12 -12.68
C THR A 96 -16.83 9.36 -14.20
N ALA A 97 -16.22 10.46 -14.65
CA ALA A 97 -16.02 10.73 -16.08
C ALA A 97 -15.13 9.66 -16.74
N LEU A 98 -14.18 9.08 -15.98
CA LEU A 98 -13.32 8.01 -16.47
C LEU A 98 -14.12 6.74 -16.75
N LEU A 99 -15.17 6.43 -15.97
CA LEU A 99 -15.97 5.24 -16.22
C LEU A 99 -16.70 5.31 -17.56
N ASN A 100 -17.33 6.45 -17.85
CA ASN A 100 -18.06 6.64 -19.10
C ASN A 100 -17.13 6.49 -20.30
N GLN A 101 -15.90 6.97 -20.18
CA GLN A 101 -14.90 6.85 -21.23
C GLN A 101 -14.33 5.43 -21.35
N ILE A 102 -14.14 4.70 -20.24
CA ILE A 102 -13.75 3.28 -20.30
C ILE A 102 -14.85 2.46 -20.98
N ALA A 103 -16.11 2.70 -20.64
CA ALA A 103 -17.25 2.04 -21.28
C ALA A 103 -17.28 2.30 -22.80
N GLN A 104 -16.84 3.48 -23.26
CA GLN A 104 -16.74 3.83 -24.68
C GLN A 104 -15.51 3.25 -25.39
N GLN A 105 -14.36 3.17 -24.70
CA GLN A 105 -13.09 2.73 -25.29
C GLN A 105 -12.90 1.20 -25.35
N GLY A 106 -13.77 0.42 -24.69
CA GLY A 106 -13.83 -1.03 -24.82
C GLY A 106 -13.46 -1.80 -23.55
N ASN A 107 -12.86 -2.98 -23.70
CA ASN A 107 -12.61 -3.91 -22.59
C ASN A 107 -11.44 -3.45 -21.71
N ILE A 108 -11.73 -2.97 -20.49
CA ILE A 108 -10.73 -2.52 -19.50
C ILE A 108 -9.62 -3.53 -19.23
N VAL A 109 -9.91 -4.83 -19.28
CA VAL A 109 -8.91 -5.88 -19.09
C VAL A 109 -7.84 -5.78 -20.17
N GLN A 110 -8.24 -5.60 -21.43
CA GLN A 110 -7.31 -5.46 -22.55
C GLN A 110 -6.50 -4.17 -22.46
N MET A 111 -7.12 -3.08 -22.01
CA MET A 111 -6.42 -1.81 -21.79
C MET A 111 -5.32 -1.96 -20.72
N ILE A 112 -5.62 -2.64 -19.62
CA ILE A 112 -4.64 -2.91 -18.56
C ILE A 112 -3.54 -3.85 -19.07
N ILE A 113 -3.87 -4.87 -19.86
CA ILE A 113 -2.86 -5.73 -20.50
C ILE A 113 -1.92 -4.89 -21.37
N GLY A 114 -2.46 -3.98 -22.19
CA GLY A 114 -1.66 -3.07 -23.01
C GLY A 114 -0.77 -2.15 -22.18
N TRP A 115 -1.28 -1.61 -21.06
CA TRP A 115 -0.49 -0.83 -20.12
C TRP A 115 0.64 -1.64 -19.47
N LEU A 116 0.36 -2.86 -19.03
CA LEU A 116 1.35 -3.78 -18.49
C LEU A 116 2.45 -4.07 -19.52
N GLY A 117 2.09 -4.28 -20.79
CA GLY A 117 3.02 -4.45 -21.90
C GLY A 117 3.97 -3.25 -22.05
N LYS A 118 3.43 -2.01 -22.06
CA LYS A 118 4.24 -0.76 -22.08
C LYS A 118 5.20 -0.64 -20.89
N GLN A 119 4.86 -1.26 -19.76
CA GLN A 119 5.68 -1.30 -18.56
C GLN A 119 6.69 -2.45 -18.55
N ASN A 120 6.85 -3.19 -19.65
CA ASN A 120 7.71 -4.38 -19.79
C ASN A 120 7.30 -5.56 -18.91
N TYR A 121 6.00 -5.71 -18.61
CA TYR A 121 5.47 -6.94 -18.07
C TYR A 121 5.14 -7.91 -19.21
N GLN A 122 5.56 -9.16 -19.06
CA GLN A 122 5.28 -10.25 -19.99
C GLN A 122 4.30 -11.22 -19.37
N GLN A 123 3.31 -11.67 -20.14
CA GLN A 123 2.41 -12.72 -19.67
C GLN A 123 3.17 -14.04 -19.62
N VAL A 124 3.28 -14.65 -18.44
CA VAL A 124 4.00 -15.90 -18.22
C VAL A 124 3.08 -17.10 -18.07
N ALA A 125 1.83 -16.88 -17.64
CA ALA A 125 0.87 -17.95 -17.45
C ALA A 125 -0.57 -17.44 -17.51
N LYS A 126 -1.48 -18.35 -17.86
CA LYS A 126 -2.92 -18.22 -17.67
C LYS A 126 -3.34 -19.28 -16.65
N HIS A 127 -3.86 -18.84 -15.51
CA HIS A 127 -4.23 -19.69 -14.39
C HIS A 127 -5.71 -19.46 -14.01
N ARG A 128 -6.29 -20.30 -13.16
CA ARG A 128 -7.62 -20.08 -12.58
C ARG A 128 -7.75 -18.73 -11.86
N LEU A 129 -6.61 -18.24 -11.35
CA LEU A 129 -6.42 -16.95 -10.69
C LEU A 129 -6.26 -15.76 -11.66
N GLY A 130 -6.47 -15.99 -12.97
CA GLY A 130 -6.39 -14.96 -14.00
C GLY A 130 -5.09 -15.01 -14.80
N LEU A 131 -4.76 -13.89 -15.40
CA LEU A 131 -3.55 -13.72 -16.20
C LEU A 131 -2.39 -13.33 -15.29
N ILE A 132 -1.26 -14.03 -15.41
CA ILE A 132 -0.08 -13.78 -14.60
C ILE A 132 0.97 -13.11 -15.46
N PHE A 133 1.38 -11.93 -15.03
CA PHE A 133 2.38 -11.10 -15.68
C PHE A 133 3.63 -10.99 -14.80
N GLU A 134 4.81 -11.07 -15.40
CA GLU A 134 6.07 -10.89 -14.71
C GLU A 134 6.97 -9.87 -15.41
N LYS A 135 7.73 -9.13 -14.62
CA LYS A 135 8.72 -8.16 -15.09
C LYS A 135 10.03 -8.37 -14.37
N LYS A 136 11.13 -8.34 -15.13
CA LYS A 136 12.48 -8.30 -14.56
C LYS A 136 12.83 -6.88 -14.10
N THR A 137 13.37 -6.74 -12.90
CA THR A 137 13.76 -5.49 -12.27
C THR A 137 15.28 -5.39 -12.15
N PRO A 138 15.85 -4.19 -12.35
CA PRO A 138 17.29 -3.99 -12.26
C PRO A 138 17.78 -4.10 -10.82
N PHE A 139 16.97 -3.68 -9.85
CA PHE A 139 17.28 -3.81 -8.43
C PHE A 139 17.03 -5.23 -7.93
N ILE A 140 18.08 -5.84 -7.37
CA ILE A 140 18.00 -7.08 -6.60
C ILE A 140 17.52 -6.70 -5.21
N ASN A 141 16.40 -7.27 -4.80
CA ASN A 141 16.05 -7.23 -3.39
C ASN A 141 17.01 -8.17 -2.64
N LEU A 142 17.93 -7.60 -1.85
CA LEU A 142 18.96 -8.34 -1.09
C LEU A 142 18.40 -9.52 -0.27
N LYS A 143 17.15 -9.44 0.22
CA LYS A 143 16.52 -10.52 0.99
C LYS A 143 15.94 -11.64 0.13
N PHE A 144 15.38 -11.32 -1.04
CA PHE A 144 14.72 -12.30 -1.90
C PHE A 144 15.63 -12.85 -3.00
N GLN A 145 16.80 -12.21 -3.19
CA GLN A 145 17.72 -12.41 -4.31
C GLN A 145 17.03 -12.44 -5.68
N SER A 146 15.83 -11.83 -5.74
CA SER A 146 14.95 -11.89 -6.89
C SER A 146 14.93 -10.56 -7.61
N LYS A 147 14.93 -10.67 -8.94
CA LYS A 147 14.76 -9.58 -9.90
C LYS A 147 13.35 -9.57 -10.48
N TYR A 148 12.35 -10.19 -9.87
CA TYR A 148 11.03 -10.30 -10.51
C TYR A 148 9.93 -9.63 -9.69
N HIS A 149 9.09 -8.89 -10.39
CA HIS A 149 7.78 -8.44 -9.93
C HIS A 149 6.70 -9.24 -10.65
N ARG A 150 5.64 -9.61 -9.95
CA ARG A 150 4.49 -10.36 -10.50
C ARG A 150 3.20 -9.58 -10.30
N ILE A 151 2.34 -9.63 -11.31
CA ILE A 151 1.00 -9.06 -11.28
C ILE A 151 0.02 -10.16 -11.69
N PHE A 152 -0.96 -10.41 -10.84
CA PHE A 152 -2.14 -11.21 -11.15
C PHE A 152 -3.22 -10.26 -11.64
N LEU A 153 -3.76 -10.50 -12.82
CA LEU A 153 -4.86 -9.73 -13.40
C LEU A 153 -6.08 -10.63 -13.49
N LEU A 154 -7.11 -10.33 -12.72
CA LEU A 154 -8.30 -11.15 -12.60
C LEU A 154 -9.56 -10.29 -12.77
N TYR A 155 -10.40 -10.69 -13.72
CA TYR A 155 -11.75 -10.15 -13.89
C TYR A 155 -12.78 -11.14 -13.33
N ARG A 156 -13.73 -10.63 -12.54
CA ARG A 156 -14.85 -11.39 -11.98
C ARG A 156 -16.13 -10.55 -12.04
N PRO A 157 -17.21 -11.04 -12.69
CA PRO A 157 -18.46 -10.30 -12.81
C PRO A 157 -19.29 -10.28 -11.52
N LEU A 158 -19.03 -11.21 -10.60
CA LEU A 158 -19.66 -11.29 -9.29
C LEU A 158 -18.58 -11.37 -8.22
N LEU A 159 -18.63 -10.45 -7.27
CA LEU A 159 -17.69 -10.36 -6.15
C LEU A 159 -18.43 -9.97 -4.88
N ASN A 160 -18.01 -10.55 -3.78
CA ASN A 160 -18.35 -10.15 -2.42
C ASN A 160 -17.13 -10.40 -1.53
N VAL A 161 -17.23 -10.05 -0.26
CA VAL A 161 -16.10 -10.21 0.68
C VAL A 161 -15.60 -11.66 0.76
N LEU A 162 -16.49 -12.66 0.76
CA LEU A 162 -16.12 -14.07 0.88
C LEU A 162 -15.35 -14.56 -0.35
N ILE A 163 -15.78 -14.14 -1.54
CA ILE A 163 -15.09 -14.46 -2.80
C ILE A 163 -13.72 -13.79 -2.82
N VAL A 164 -13.63 -12.53 -2.39
CA VAL A 164 -12.35 -11.81 -2.28
C VAL A 164 -11.40 -12.54 -1.33
N ASP A 165 -11.86 -12.93 -0.14
CA ASP A 165 -11.04 -13.64 0.83
C ASP A 165 -10.52 -14.98 0.28
N ASN A 166 -11.38 -15.72 -0.44
CA ASN A 166 -10.96 -16.96 -1.09
C ASN A 166 -9.92 -16.70 -2.19
N ILE A 167 -10.13 -15.68 -3.05
CA ILE A 167 -9.16 -15.33 -4.10
C ILE A 167 -7.81 -14.93 -3.49
N LEU A 168 -7.81 -14.13 -2.42
CA LEU A 168 -6.60 -13.72 -1.72
C LEU A 168 -5.87 -14.95 -1.14
N SER A 169 -6.59 -15.84 -0.47
CA SER A 169 -6.07 -17.09 0.08
C SER A 169 -5.47 -18.01 -1.01
N GLU A 170 -6.20 -18.24 -2.10
CA GLU A 170 -5.72 -19.03 -3.24
C GLU A 170 -4.48 -18.39 -3.90
N THR A 171 -4.47 -17.06 -4.04
CA THR A 171 -3.33 -16.32 -4.60
C THR A 171 -2.09 -16.45 -3.72
N ILE A 172 -2.24 -16.37 -2.39
CA ILE A 172 -1.15 -16.57 -1.44
C ILE A 172 -0.59 -17.98 -1.56
N LYS A 173 -1.45 -19.01 -1.53
CA LYS A 173 -1.03 -20.41 -1.70
C LYS A 173 -0.30 -20.65 -3.02
N PHE A 174 -0.78 -20.06 -4.10
CA PHE A 174 -0.11 -20.12 -5.39
C PHE A 174 1.29 -19.48 -5.31
N ILE A 175 1.40 -18.27 -4.75
CA ILE A 175 2.69 -17.60 -4.59
C ILE A 175 3.65 -18.46 -3.76
N GLU A 176 3.21 -19.00 -2.62
CA GLU A 176 4.01 -19.87 -1.75
C GLU A 176 4.54 -21.09 -2.52
N SER A 177 3.68 -21.77 -3.29
CA SER A 177 4.08 -22.93 -4.10
C SER A 177 5.09 -22.58 -5.20
N GLU A 178 4.95 -21.43 -5.84
CA GLU A 178 5.82 -20.99 -6.94
C GLU A 178 7.11 -20.33 -6.44
N ASN A 179 7.11 -19.78 -5.23
CA ASN A 179 8.29 -19.15 -4.61
C ASN A 179 9.43 -20.16 -4.42
N ILE A 180 9.11 -21.45 -4.29
CA ILE A 180 10.09 -22.55 -4.26
C ILE A 180 10.88 -22.63 -5.56
N LYS A 181 10.22 -22.43 -6.71
CA LYS A 181 10.83 -22.53 -8.05
C LYS A 181 11.47 -21.22 -8.47
N LYS A 182 10.78 -20.10 -8.25
CA LYS A 182 11.18 -18.77 -8.69
C LYS A 182 10.70 -17.74 -7.69
N THR A 183 11.65 -17.19 -6.94
CA THR A 183 11.33 -16.15 -5.97
C THR A 183 10.91 -14.86 -6.66
N VAL A 184 9.92 -14.17 -6.09
CA VAL A 184 9.40 -12.88 -6.60
C VAL A 184 9.41 -11.87 -5.47
N SER A 185 9.97 -10.68 -5.74
CA SER A 185 10.16 -9.66 -4.69
C SER A 185 8.89 -8.87 -4.38
N GLN A 186 7.97 -8.77 -5.33
CA GLN A 186 6.70 -8.04 -5.23
C GLN A 186 5.57 -8.75 -5.99
N ASN A 187 4.46 -9.02 -5.30
CA ASN A 187 3.24 -9.57 -5.89
C ASN A 187 2.12 -8.52 -5.84
N ASN A 188 1.50 -8.16 -6.95
CA ASN A 188 0.24 -7.40 -6.95
C ASN A 188 -0.90 -8.28 -7.46
N LEU A 189 -2.09 -8.07 -6.94
CA LEU A 189 -3.32 -8.61 -7.53
C LEU A 189 -4.18 -7.42 -7.97
N ILE A 190 -4.60 -7.40 -9.23
CA ILE A 190 -5.55 -6.44 -9.78
C ILE A 190 -6.84 -7.21 -10.05
N LEU A 191 -7.85 -6.93 -9.23
CA LEU A 191 -9.21 -7.43 -9.37
C LEU A 191 -10.04 -6.39 -10.09
N ILE A 192 -10.87 -6.84 -11.03
CA ILE A 192 -11.75 -5.97 -11.80
C ILE A 192 -13.15 -6.56 -11.81
N THR A 193 -14.15 -5.71 -11.58
CA THR A 193 -15.56 -6.06 -11.73
C THR A 193 -16.34 -4.93 -12.38
N ASP A 194 -17.43 -5.31 -13.03
CA ASP A 194 -18.49 -4.47 -13.59
C ASP A 194 -19.86 -4.81 -12.97
N MET A 195 -19.83 -5.44 -11.78
CA MET A 195 -21.04 -5.70 -10.99
C MET A 195 -21.80 -4.40 -10.74
N LYS A 196 -23.13 -4.43 -10.79
CA LYS A 196 -23.98 -3.23 -10.57
C LYS A 196 -24.47 -3.06 -9.13
N ASN A 197 -24.38 -4.10 -8.31
CA ASN A 197 -24.82 -4.04 -6.92
C ASN A 197 -23.73 -3.36 -6.07
N GLU A 198 -24.00 -2.13 -5.65
CA GLU A 198 -23.08 -1.30 -4.86
C GLU A 198 -22.73 -1.94 -3.51
N GLU A 199 -23.69 -2.55 -2.81
CA GLU A 199 -23.45 -3.12 -1.48
C GLU A 199 -22.43 -4.27 -1.52
N GLU A 200 -22.57 -5.16 -2.51
CA GLU A 200 -21.66 -6.28 -2.71
C GLU A 200 -20.25 -5.82 -3.12
N ILE A 201 -20.17 -4.75 -3.92
CA ILE A 201 -18.91 -4.12 -4.30
C ILE A 201 -18.24 -3.47 -3.10
N LEU A 202 -18.98 -2.74 -2.28
CA LEU A 202 -18.46 -2.12 -1.06
C LEU A 202 -18.05 -3.19 -0.05
N SER A 203 -18.78 -4.30 0.05
CA SER A 203 -18.42 -5.47 0.86
C SER A 203 -17.10 -6.11 0.39
N ALA A 204 -16.97 -6.37 -0.92
CA ALA A 204 -15.72 -6.81 -1.53
C ALA A 204 -14.58 -5.80 -1.30
N GLY A 205 -14.86 -4.50 -1.46
CA GLY A 205 -13.96 -3.39 -1.21
C GLY A 205 -13.46 -3.35 0.22
N ALA A 206 -14.34 -3.58 1.20
CA ALA A 206 -13.99 -3.67 2.61
C ALA A 206 -12.99 -4.82 2.86
N GLY A 207 -13.18 -5.98 2.23
CA GLY A 207 -12.21 -7.09 2.27
C GLY A 207 -10.81 -6.66 1.79
N ILE A 208 -10.74 -5.95 0.67
CA ILE A 208 -9.48 -5.44 0.10
C ILE A 208 -8.84 -4.35 0.97
N VAL A 209 -9.66 -3.44 1.51
CA VAL A 209 -9.20 -2.31 2.32
C VAL A 209 -8.68 -2.78 3.68
N ASN A 210 -9.35 -3.77 4.28
CA ASN A 210 -8.94 -4.39 5.54
C ASN A 210 -7.80 -5.39 5.38
N TYR A 211 -7.46 -5.79 4.15
CA TYR A 211 -6.40 -6.75 3.92
C TYR A 211 -5.06 -6.21 4.41
N VAL A 212 -4.41 -6.98 5.29
CA VAL A 212 -3.08 -6.68 5.81
C VAL A 212 -2.11 -7.73 5.28
N SER A 213 -1.20 -7.29 4.42
CA SER A 213 -0.15 -8.18 3.93
C SER A 213 1.02 -8.24 4.90
N THR A 214 1.52 -9.44 5.12
CA THR A 214 2.70 -9.73 5.91
C THR A 214 3.79 -10.36 5.04
N GLU A 215 4.96 -10.60 5.62
CA GLU A 215 6.00 -11.42 5.00
C GLU A 215 5.50 -12.83 4.64
N GLN A 216 4.65 -13.44 5.47
CA GLN A 216 4.06 -14.76 5.21
C GLN A 216 3.24 -14.75 3.92
N THR A 217 2.47 -13.69 3.68
CA THR A 217 1.71 -13.52 2.42
C THR A 217 2.57 -13.15 1.20
N SER A 218 3.89 -13.26 1.31
CA SER A 218 4.86 -12.89 0.27
C SER A 218 4.66 -11.46 -0.27
N TYR A 219 4.24 -10.55 0.61
CA TYR A 219 3.99 -9.14 0.31
C TYR A 219 3.01 -8.92 -0.86
N LEU A 220 1.94 -9.73 -0.93
CA LEU A 220 0.83 -9.54 -1.86
C LEU A 220 0.14 -8.19 -1.62
N TYR A 221 -0.05 -7.41 -2.68
CA TYR A 221 -0.76 -6.13 -2.61
C TYR A 221 -1.98 -6.16 -3.55
N PRO A 222 -3.19 -6.37 -3.00
CA PRO A 222 -4.40 -6.36 -3.81
C PRO A 222 -4.87 -4.95 -4.15
N ILE A 223 -5.40 -4.78 -5.33
CA ILE A 223 -6.02 -3.58 -5.87
C ILE A 223 -7.32 -4.05 -6.50
N PHE A 224 -8.42 -3.42 -6.16
CA PHE A 224 -9.73 -3.76 -6.69
C PHE A 224 -10.34 -2.55 -7.39
N LEU A 225 -10.59 -2.71 -8.68
CA LEU A 225 -11.15 -1.72 -9.59
C LEU A 225 -12.61 -2.07 -9.85
N ASP A 226 -13.50 -1.16 -9.44
CA ASP A 226 -14.92 -1.21 -9.71
C ASP A 226 -15.26 -0.28 -10.88
N MET A 227 -15.79 -0.89 -11.94
CA MET A 227 -16.15 -0.23 -13.18
C MET A 227 -17.56 0.38 -13.18
N SER A 228 -18.39 0.06 -12.19
CA SER A 228 -19.78 0.52 -12.13
C SER A 228 -19.95 1.77 -11.28
N HIS A 229 -19.25 1.87 -10.14
CA HIS A 229 -19.39 3.00 -9.20
C HIS A 229 -18.10 3.82 -9.03
N ALA A 230 -17.11 3.58 -9.87
CA ALA A 230 -15.88 4.36 -9.97
C ALA A 230 -15.04 4.28 -8.71
N HIS A 231 -14.82 3.06 -8.19
CA HIS A 231 -13.97 2.87 -7.03
C HIS A 231 -12.67 2.17 -7.38
N LEU A 232 -11.59 2.57 -6.71
CA LEU A 232 -10.31 1.88 -6.69
C LEU A 232 -9.93 1.59 -5.24
N PHE A 233 -10.29 0.41 -4.76
CA PHE A 233 -9.97 -0.07 -3.42
C PHE A 233 -8.57 -0.66 -3.37
N TYR A 234 -7.89 -0.41 -2.26
CA TYR A 234 -6.56 -0.94 -1.96
C TYR A 234 -6.33 -0.90 -0.44
N PRO A 235 -5.44 -1.74 0.11
CA PRO A 235 -5.17 -1.84 1.53
C PRO A 235 -5.02 -0.49 2.21
N GLN A 236 -5.75 -0.31 3.32
CA GLN A 236 -5.61 0.88 4.16
C GLN A 236 -4.28 0.85 4.90
N ASP A 237 -3.91 -0.31 5.43
CA ASP A 237 -2.66 -0.52 6.15
C ASP A 237 -1.63 -1.29 5.31
N ILE A 238 -0.46 -0.69 5.16
CA ILE A 238 0.72 -1.31 4.55
C ILE A 238 1.94 -1.22 5.49
N SER A 239 1.73 -0.94 6.78
CA SER A 239 2.77 -0.75 7.79
C SER A 239 3.75 -1.93 7.87
N LEU A 240 3.25 -3.15 7.67
CA LEU A 240 4.02 -4.40 7.72
C LEU A 240 4.92 -4.61 6.50
N PHE A 241 4.79 -3.81 5.44
CA PHE A 241 5.73 -3.83 4.34
C PHE A 241 7.02 -3.07 4.70
N PRO A 242 8.19 -3.57 4.26
CA PRO A 242 9.43 -2.80 4.29
C PRO A 242 9.25 -1.43 3.63
N TRP A 243 9.89 -0.39 4.18
CA TRP A 243 9.71 1.01 3.72
C TRP A 243 9.94 1.19 2.22
N TYR A 244 10.94 0.53 1.63
CA TYR A 244 11.24 0.61 0.21
C TYR A 244 10.13 -0.03 -0.66
N LYS A 245 9.49 -1.10 -0.18
CA LYS A 245 8.33 -1.71 -0.85
C LYS A 245 7.12 -0.79 -0.74
N ARG A 246 6.89 -0.16 0.41
CA ARG A 246 5.79 0.82 0.59
C ARG A 246 5.90 1.95 -0.43
N LEU A 247 7.11 2.49 -0.64
CA LEU A 247 7.35 3.52 -1.65
C LEU A 247 7.06 2.99 -3.06
N ALA A 248 7.61 1.83 -3.43
CA ALA A 248 7.36 1.24 -4.74
C ALA A 248 5.85 1.01 -5.01
N ARG A 249 5.08 0.56 -4.02
CA ARG A 249 3.62 0.41 -4.13
C ARG A 249 2.91 1.73 -4.33
N LYS A 250 3.28 2.77 -3.57
CA LYS A 250 2.74 4.12 -3.75
C LYS A 250 2.99 4.64 -5.17
N PHE A 251 4.21 4.49 -5.69
CA PHE A 251 4.53 4.87 -7.07
C PHE A 251 3.74 4.08 -8.10
N ASN A 252 3.61 2.75 -7.93
CA ASN A 252 2.81 1.92 -8.82
C ASN A 252 1.33 2.33 -8.82
N LEU A 253 0.77 2.64 -7.64
CA LEU A 253 -0.61 3.09 -7.51
C LEU A 253 -0.82 4.46 -8.15
N ILE A 254 0.10 5.40 -7.96
CA ILE A 254 0.06 6.71 -8.62
C ILE A 254 0.18 6.56 -10.13
N SER A 255 1.06 5.69 -10.61
CA SER A 255 1.22 5.37 -12.03
C SER A 255 -0.07 4.79 -12.62
N LEU A 256 -0.72 3.86 -11.92
CA LEU A 256 -2.01 3.29 -12.34
C LEU A 256 -3.11 4.37 -12.36
N LYS A 257 -3.25 5.17 -11.30
CA LYS A 257 -4.23 6.27 -11.24
C LYS A 257 -4.00 7.31 -12.34
N SER A 258 -2.75 7.67 -12.58
CA SER A 258 -2.36 8.61 -13.65
C SER A 258 -2.61 8.03 -15.03
N TRP A 259 -2.31 6.73 -15.24
CA TRP A 259 -2.59 6.05 -16.49
C TRP A 259 -4.09 6.01 -16.77
N LEU A 260 -4.89 5.62 -15.76
CA LEU A 260 -6.35 5.66 -15.85
C LEU A 260 -6.79 7.08 -16.24
N LYS A 261 -6.32 8.12 -15.54
CA LYS A 261 -6.72 9.50 -15.83
C LYS A 261 -6.32 10.01 -17.23
N ASN A 262 -5.16 9.60 -17.75
CA ASN A 262 -4.56 10.22 -18.94
C ASN A 262 -4.76 9.46 -20.24
N ASN A 263 -4.86 8.12 -20.21
CA ASN A 263 -5.06 7.32 -21.43
C ASN A 263 -6.55 7.14 -21.74
N ILE A 264 -7.39 7.47 -20.79
CA ILE A 264 -8.82 7.57 -20.95
C ILE A 264 -9.11 9.08 -21.05
N ARG A 265 -8.79 9.66 -22.20
CA ARG A 265 -9.19 11.02 -22.56
C ARG A 265 -10.15 10.93 -23.76
N PRO A 266 -11.13 11.82 -23.85
CA PRO A 266 -11.97 11.91 -25.04
C PRO A 266 -11.06 12.35 -26.20
N ASN A 267 -11.19 11.69 -27.35
CA ASN A 267 -10.86 12.33 -28.62
C ASN A 267 -11.89 13.42 -28.90
#